data_AF-A0A7S4FGM2-F1
#
_entry.id   AF-A0A7S4FGM2-F1
#
_cell.length_a   1.000
_cell.length_b   1.000
_cell.length_c   1.000
_cell.angle_alpha   90.00
_cell.angle_beta   90.00
_cell.angle_gamma   90.00
#
_symmetry.space_group_name_H-M   'P 1'
#
loop_
_entity.id
_entity.type
_entity.pdbx_description
1 polymer ?
#
loop_
_entity_poly.entity_id
_entity_poly.type
_entity_poly.pdbx_seq_one_letter_code
_entity_poly.pdbx_strand_id
1 'polypeptide(L)'
;CAMQDFGEGYDVSSYEQTDLILGSDLIYNEIGATCLPRIVKQLLTLMMPRFSAVNRCLVRSISPYFLYAHTFHRYDLLDERFLQECEQIGLVVQEVADAVTWQLVPVNEVFCEEIFPEKRIAILHISLETANCNKECCVE
;
A
#
# COMPACT_ATOMS: atom_id res chain seq x y z
N CYS A 1 22.69 -43.14 -17.07
CA CYS A 1 21.72 -42.15 -17.60
C CYS A 1 21.13 -41.39 -16.44
N ALA A 2 21.66 -40.19 -16.20
CA ALA A 2 21.09 -39.22 -15.28
C ALA A 2 19.73 -38.75 -15.84
N MET A 3 18.68 -38.79 -15.03
CA MET A 3 17.58 -37.85 -15.19
C MET A 3 17.90 -36.70 -14.24
N GLN A 4 18.21 -35.56 -14.84
CA GLN A 4 18.55 -34.33 -14.15
C GLN A 4 17.32 -33.84 -13.39
N ASP A 5 17.48 -33.68 -12.07
CA ASP A 5 16.64 -32.79 -11.29
C ASP A 5 16.66 -31.41 -11.95
N PHE A 6 15.51 -30.92 -12.40
CA PHE A 6 15.33 -29.50 -12.71
C PHE A 6 15.24 -28.73 -11.40
N GLY A 7 16.35 -28.72 -10.68
CA GLY A 7 16.61 -27.84 -9.55
C GLY A 7 17.25 -26.55 -10.05
N GLU A 8 16.49 -25.71 -10.73
CA GLU A 8 16.78 -24.27 -10.71
C GLU A 8 16.03 -23.70 -9.51
N GLY A 9 16.63 -23.90 -8.33
CA GLY A 9 16.30 -23.09 -7.17
C GLY A 9 16.63 -21.65 -7.51
N TYR A 10 15.62 -20.88 -7.90
CA TYR A 10 15.75 -19.44 -7.97
C TYR A 10 16.24 -18.97 -6.59
N ASP A 11 17.44 -18.41 -6.57
CA ASP A 11 17.99 -17.78 -5.39
C ASP A 11 17.19 -16.49 -5.10
N VAL A 12 16.09 -16.65 -4.37
CA VAL A 12 15.21 -15.56 -3.96
C VAL A 12 15.92 -14.60 -2.98
N SER A 13 17.16 -14.91 -2.54
CA SER A 13 17.94 -14.04 -1.66
C SER A 13 18.52 -12.80 -2.35
N SER A 14 18.38 -12.70 -3.68
CA SER A 14 18.92 -11.60 -4.49
C SER A 14 17.93 -10.48 -4.85
N TYR A 15 16.63 -10.64 -4.54
CA TYR A 15 15.70 -9.52 -4.68
C TYR A 15 15.94 -8.53 -3.54
N GLU A 16 16.45 -7.35 -3.87
CA GLU A 16 16.47 -6.23 -2.94
C GLU A 16 15.06 -6.06 -2.35
N GLN A 17 14.96 -6.19 -1.03
CA GLN A 17 13.68 -6.12 -0.35
C GLN A 17 13.05 -4.76 -0.64
N THR A 18 11.93 -4.80 -1.37
CA THR A 18 11.22 -3.63 -1.87
C THR A 18 10.35 -3.08 -0.76
N ASP A 19 10.42 -1.77 -0.55
CA ASP A 19 9.65 -1.07 0.48
C ASP A 19 8.54 -0.19 -0.14
N LEU A 20 8.47 -0.14 -1.48
CA LEU A 20 7.58 0.75 -2.24
C LEU A 20 6.88 -0.02 -3.36
N ILE A 21 5.56 0.09 -3.40
CA ILE A 21 4.75 -0.31 -4.55
C ILE A 21 4.36 0.97 -5.31
N LEU A 22 4.39 0.93 -6.64
CA LEU A 22 3.90 2.01 -7.51
C LEU A 22 2.74 1.52 -8.36
N GLY A 23 1.74 2.38 -8.53
CA GLY A 23 0.58 2.10 -9.36
C GLY A 23 -0.06 3.37 -9.86
N SER A 24 -0.79 3.26 -10.96
CA SER A 24 -1.51 4.38 -11.56
C SER A 24 -2.73 3.85 -12.29
N ASP A 25 -3.88 4.47 -12.01
CA ASP A 25 -5.13 4.32 -12.77
C ASP A 25 -5.47 2.85 -13.07
N LEU A 26 -5.76 2.07 -12.04
CA LEU A 26 -6.04 0.63 -12.12
C LEU A 26 -7.53 0.28 -11.89
N ILE A 27 -8.36 1.25 -11.51
CA ILE A 27 -9.76 1.04 -11.13
C ILE A 27 -10.68 1.48 -12.26
N TYR A 28 -11.24 0.48 -12.96
CA TYR A 28 -12.16 0.69 -14.10
C TYR A 28 -13.48 -0.08 -13.95
N ASN A 29 -13.58 -0.93 -12.94
CA ASN A 29 -14.76 -1.76 -12.66
C ASN A 29 -14.77 -2.17 -11.17
N GLU A 30 -15.88 -2.77 -10.76
CA GLU A 30 -16.10 -3.26 -9.39
C GLU A 30 -15.06 -4.27 -8.92
N ILE A 31 -14.57 -5.13 -9.82
CA ILE A 31 -13.54 -6.13 -9.50
C ILE A 31 -12.24 -5.40 -9.11
N GLY A 32 -11.84 -4.39 -9.89
CA GLY A 32 -10.67 -3.57 -9.57
C GLY A 32 -10.81 -2.86 -8.23
N ALA A 33 -11.94 -2.20 -7.99
CA ALA A 33 -12.21 -1.47 -6.74
C ALA A 33 -12.19 -2.39 -5.50
N THR A 34 -12.63 -3.65 -5.64
CA THR A 34 -12.72 -4.61 -4.52
C THR A 34 -11.44 -5.44 -4.34
N CYS A 35 -10.80 -5.86 -5.43
CA CYS A 35 -9.66 -6.79 -5.37
C CYS A 35 -8.32 -6.08 -5.20
N LEU A 36 -8.14 -4.88 -5.77
CA LEU A 36 -6.87 -4.14 -5.68
C LEU A 36 -6.46 -3.88 -4.22
N PRO A 37 -7.33 -3.38 -3.32
CA PRO A 37 -6.99 -3.18 -1.90
C PRO A 37 -6.46 -4.47 -1.25
N ARG A 38 -7.07 -5.61 -1.54
CA ARG A 38 -6.68 -6.92 -0.96
C ARG A 38 -5.31 -7.37 -1.45
N ILE A 39 -5.04 -7.20 -2.75
CA ILE A 39 -3.72 -7.50 -3.33
C ILE A 39 -2.66 -6.60 -2.70
N VAL A 40 -2.92 -5.29 -2.63
CA VAL A 40 -2.02 -4.31 -2.02
C VAL A 40 -1.74 -4.69 -0.56
N LYS A 41 -2.78 -4.97 0.24
CA LYS A 41 -2.61 -5.40 1.64
C LYS A 41 -1.73 -6.65 1.75
N GLN A 42 -1.96 -7.65 0.90
CA GLN A 42 -1.16 -8.87 0.90
C GLN A 42 0.31 -8.59 0.54
N LEU A 43 0.56 -7.75 -0.47
CA LEU A 43 1.91 -7.36 -0.85
C LEU A 43 2.62 -6.59 0.28
N LEU A 44 1.97 -5.58 0.86
CA LEU A 44 2.52 -4.82 1.98
C LEU A 44 2.82 -5.71 3.19
N THR A 45 1.96 -6.70 3.48
CA THR A 45 2.18 -7.68 4.56
C THR A 45 3.38 -8.58 4.28
N LEU A 46 3.58 -9.00 3.02
CA LEU A 46 4.75 -9.78 2.63
C LEU A 46 6.05 -8.97 2.67
N MET A 47 5.96 -7.66 2.44
CA MET A 47 7.08 -6.71 2.49
C MET A 47 7.46 -6.31 3.92
N MET A 48 6.58 -6.51 4.91
CA MET A 48 6.85 -6.18 6.31
C MET A 48 8.17 -6.79 6.80
N PRO A 49 8.99 -6.03 7.54
CA PRO A 49 10.20 -6.57 8.16
C PRO A 49 9.86 -7.77 9.03
N ARG A 50 10.44 -8.93 8.72
CA ARG A 50 10.29 -10.12 9.57
C ARG A 50 11.25 -10.00 10.75
N PHE A 51 10.73 -10.20 11.96
CA PHE A 51 11.56 -10.27 13.16
C PHE A 51 12.51 -11.47 13.03
N SER A 52 13.80 -11.22 12.86
CA SER A 52 14.80 -12.30 12.90
C SER A 52 15.10 -12.60 14.36
N ALA A 53 14.65 -13.76 14.85
CA ALA A 53 14.97 -14.22 16.20
C ALA A 53 16.50 -14.41 16.43
N VAL A 54 17.27 -14.53 15.35
CA VAL A 54 18.72 -14.83 15.38
C VAL A 54 19.54 -13.56 15.66
N ASN A 55 19.11 -12.42 15.15
CA ASN A 55 19.72 -11.11 15.42
C ASN A 55 18.65 -10.28 16.10
N ARG A 56 18.72 -10.11 17.43
CA ARG A 56 17.85 -9.25 18.26
C ARG A 56 17.95 -7.77 17.88
N CYS A 57 17.70 -7.47 16.61
CA CYS A 57 17.81 -6.17 15.98
C CYS A 57 16.82 -6.15 14.82
N LEU A 58 15.89 -5.20 14.83
CA LEU A 58 15.08 -4.89 13.66
C LEU A 58 16.04 -4.53 12.52
N VAL A 59 16.12 -5.40 11.50
CA VAL A 59 17.05 -5.18 10.38
C VAL A 59 16.64 -3.96 9.55
N ARG A 60 15.38 -3.49 9.66
CA ARG A 60 14.89 -2.26 9.00
C ARG A 60 13.76 -1.61 9.80
N SER A 61 13.71 -0.28 9.75
CA SER A 61 12.70 0.57 10.40
C SER A 61 11.72 1.22 9.41
N ILE A 62 11.81 0.89 8.12
CA ILE A 62 10.96 1.51 7.08
C ILE A 62 9.71 0.65 6.91
N SER A 63 8.54 1.26 7.10
CA SER A 63 7.27 0.62 6.81
C SER A 63 7.02 0.67 5.29
N PRO A 64 6.70 -0.44 4.62
CA PRO A 64 6.34 -0.47 3.23
C PRO A 64 5.02 0.26 2.98
N TYR A 65 4.91 0.88 1.81
CA TYR A 65 3.72 1.60 1.39
C TYR A 65 3.52 1.51 -0.12
N PHE A 66 2.31 1.86 -0.55
CA PHE A 66 1.90 1.91 -1.94
C PHE A 66 1.60 3.37 -2.32
N LEU A 67 2.30 3.89 -3.33
CA LEU A 67 1.93 5.15 -3.96
C LEU A 67 1.09 4.87 -5.19
N TYR A 68 -0.12 5.41 -5.17
CA TYR A 68 -1.11 5.17 -6.19
C TYR A 68 -1.64 6.48 -6.75
N ALA A 69 -1.39 6.72 -8.04
CA ALA A 69 -2.04 7.82 -8.76
C ALA A 69 -3.47 7.40 -9.10
N HIS A 70 -4.46 8.02 -8.45
CA HIS A 70 -5.87 7.72 -8.63
C HIS A 70 -6.58 8.86 -9.34
N THR A 71 -7.44 8.53 -10.32
CA THR A 71 -8.28 9.53 -11.00
C THR A 71 -9.67 9.51 -10.39
N PHE A 72 -9.95 10.46 -9.49
CA PHE A 72 -11.28 10.69 -8.92
C PHE A 72 -12.29 11.22 -9.95
N HIS A 73 -13.57 10.97 -9.71
CA HIS A 73 -14.70 11.42 -10.55
C HIS A 73 -14.65 10.93 -11.98
N ARG A 74 -14.00 9.78 -12.21
CA ARG A 74 -14.24 9.00 -13.43
C ARG A 74 -15.47 8.13 -13.25
N TYR A 75 -15.61 7.51 -12.08
CA TYR A 75 -16.74 6.68 -11.68
C TYR A 75 -16.92 6.77 -10.15
N ASP A 76 -17.75 7.70 -9.68
CA ASP A 76 -17.85 8.04 -8.25
C ASP A 76 -18.13 6.80 -7.35
N LEU A 77 -19.01 5.90 -7.80
CA LEU A 77 -19.32 4.68 -7.06
C LEU A 77 -18.12 3.74 -6.90
N LEU A 78 -17.19 3.74 -7.86
CA LEU A 78 -15.96 2.94 -7.76
C LEU A 78 -14.94 3.59 -6.85
N ASP A 79 -14.90 4.93 -6.80
CA ASP A 79 -14.05 5.68 -5.88
C ASP A 79 -14.48 5.41 -4.43
N GLU A 80 -15.78 5.53 -4.15
CA GLU A 80 -16.37 5.19 -2.85
C GLU A 80 -16.11 3.73 -2.47
N ARG A 81 -16.38 2.80 -3.39
CA ARG A 81 -16.16 1.37 -3.16
C ARG A 81 -14.71 1.06 -2.82
N PHE A 82 -13.77 1.65 -3.54
CA PHE A 82 -12.34 1.46 -3.32
C PHE A 82 -11.88 1.96 -1.95
N LEU A 83 -12.30 3.17 -1.57
CA LEU A 83 -11.96 3.76 -0.26
C LEU A 83 -12.58 2.95 0.89
N GLN A 84 -13.85 2.56 0.75
CA GLN A 84 -14.54 1.71 1.74
C GLN A 84 -13.85 0.36 1.89
N GLU A 85 -13.45 -0.29 0.79
CA GLU A 85 -12.77 -1.58 0.87
C GLU A 85 -11.40 -1.45 1.53
N CYS A 86 -10.65 -0.38 1.23
CA CYS A 86 -9.38 -0.07 1.91
C CYS A 86 -9.58 0.04 3.43
N GLU A 87 -10.54 0.84 3.86
CA GLU A 87 -10.86 1.03 5.29
C GLU A 87 -11.27 -0.29 5.96
N GLN A 88 -12.20 -1.03 5.33
CA GLN A 88 -12.72 -2.30 5.87
C GLN A 88 -11.64 -3.36 6.10
N ILE A 89 -10.60 -3.36 5.26
CA ILE A 89 -9.47 -4.29 5.41
C ILE A 89 -8.31 -3.69 6.22
N GLY A 90 -8.46 -2.53 6.84
CA GLY A 90 -7.45 -1.92 7.70
C GLY A 90 -6.24 -1.36 6.94
N LEU A 91 -6.45 -0.90 5.70
CA LEU A 91 -5.50 -0.03 5.02
C LEU A 91 -5.77 1.42 5.40
N VAL A 92 -4.70 2.17 5.64
CA VAL A 92 -4.75 3.61 5.84
C VAL A 92 -4.49 4.26 4.48
N VAL A 93 -5.39 5.15 4.05
CA VAL A 93 -5.30 5.89 2.79
C VAL A 93 -5.21 7.38 3.10
N GLN A 94 -4.18 8.03 2.58
CA GLN A 94 -3.95 9.47 2.73
C GLN A 94 -3.57 10.06 1.38
N GLU A 95 -3.89 11.33 1.15
CA GLU A 95 -3.42 12.06 -0.01
C GLU A 95 -2.06 12.70 0.27
N VAL A 96 -1.18 12.71 -0.73
CA VAL A 96 0.07 13.46 -0.72
C VAL A 96 -0.20 14.89 -1.14
N ALA A 97 -0.43 15.77 -0.16
CA ALA A 97 -0.71 17.19 -0.40
C ALA A 97 0.51 17.96 -0.94
N ASP A 98 1.71 17.58 -0.50
CA ASP A 98 2.97 18.18 -0.94
C ASP A 98 4.07 17.11 -1.04
N ALA A 99 4.59 16.90 -2.24
CA ALA A 99 5.62 15.91 -2.52
C ALA A 99 7.03 16.32 -2.07
N VAL A 100 7.29 17.62 -1.85
CA VAL A 100 8.58 18.13 -1.38
C VAL A 100 8.70 17.95 0.13
N THR A 101 7.63 18.28 0.87
CA THR A 101 7.59 18.17 2.33
C THR A 101 7.05 16.83 2.82
N TRP A 102 6.56 15.98 1.92
CA TRP A 102 5.90 14.71 2.24
C TRP A 102 4.70 14.87 3.16
N GLN A 103 3.95 15.97 3.01
CA GLN A 103 2.76 16.23 3.81
C GLN A 103 1.62 15.30 3.40
N LEU A 104 1.20 14.43 4.33
CA LEU A 104 0.05 13.54 4.17
C LEU A 104 -1.19 14.15 4.83
N VAL A 105 -2.32 14.13 4.13
CA VAL A 105 -3.61 14.59 4.64
C VAL A 105 -4.66 13.49 4.45
N PRO A 106 -5.76 13.49 5.23
CA PRO A 106 -6.90 12.63 4.93
C PRO A 106 -7.33 12.84 3.48
N VAL A 107 -7.72 11.76 2.78
CA VAL A 107 -8.24 11.89 1.42
C VAL A 107 -9.40 12.86 1.44
N ASN A 108 -9.23 13.98 0.76
CA ASN A 108 -10.19 15.05 0.81
C ASN A 108 -11.26 14.80 -0.25
N GLU A 109 -12.52 14.75 0.17
CA GLU A 109 -13.66 14.74 -0.74
C GLU A 109 -13.82 16.08 -1.51
N VAL A 110 -12.85 17.01 -1.44
CA VAL A 110 -12.94 18.34 -2.08
C VAL A 110 -13.12 18.28 -3.60
N PHE A 111 -12.83 17.15 -4.24
CA PHE A 111 -13.19 16.95 -5.64
C PHE A 111 -14.72 16.79 -5.87
N CYS A 112 -15.51 16.53 -4.81
CA CYS A 112 -16.97 16.36 -4.84
C CYS A 112 -17.77 17.67 -4.98
N GLU A 113 -17.13 18.84 -4.90
CA GLU A 113 -17.84 20.12 -5.02
C GLU A 113 -18.12 20.52 -6.49
N GLU A 114 -17.37 19.98 -7.45
CA GLU A 114 -17.52 20.28 -8.89
C GLU A 114 -17.91 19.03 -9.69
N ILE A 115 -18.91 19.16 -10.56
CA ILE A 115 -19.40 18.05 -11.42
C ILE A 115 -18.34 17.61 -12.45
N PHE A 116 -17.39 18.50 -12.77
CA PHE A 116 -16.27 18.23 -13.70
C PHE A 116 -15.00 18.93 -13.19
N PRO A 117 -14.36 18.41 -12.13
CA PRO A 117 -13.20 19.08 -11.57
C PRO A 117 -12.05 19.08 -12.59
N GLU A 118 -11.38 20.21 -12.77
CA GLU A 118 -10.24 20.32 -13.70
C GLU A 118 -9.07 19.44 -13.25
N LYS A 119 -8.90 19.28 -11.93
CA LYS A 119 -7.92 18.39 -11.32
C LYS A 119 -8.66 17.17 -10.79
N ARG A 120 -8.36 16.00 -11.33
CA ARG A 120 -8.96 14.72 -10.92
C ARG A 120 -7.96 13.71 -10.39
N ILE A 121 -6.67 13.99 -10.54
CA ILE A 121 -5.64 13.03 -10.17
C ILE A 121 -5.13 13.40 -8.78
N ALA A 122 -5.25 12.46 -7.85
CA ALA A 122 -4.63 12.51 -6.54
C ALA A 122 -3.53 11.46 -6.44
N ILE A 123 -2.47 11.77 -5.70
CA ILE A 123 -1.47 10.77 -5.31
C ILE A 123 -1.85 10.26 -3.92
N LEU A 124 -2.17 8.98 -3.82
CA LEU A 124 -2.55 8.34 -2.59
C LEU A 124 -1.36 7.59 -2.00
N HIS A 125 -1.09 7.84 -0.72
CA HIS A 125 -0.21 7.03 0.12
C HIS A 125 -1.07 6.01 0.87
N ILE A 126 -0.84 4.73 0.57
CA ILE A 126 -1.58 3.60 1.13
C ILE A 126 -0.64 2.71 1.93
N SER A 127 -0.93 2.51 3.21
CA SER A 127 -0.11 1.68 4.10
C SER A 127 -0.97 0.77 4.97
N LEU A 128 -0.33 -0.24 5.59
CA LEU A 128 -0.96 -0.97 6.68
C LEU A 128 -1.19 -0.02 7.86
N GLU A 129 -2.30 -0.20 8.58
CA GLU A 129 -2.45 0.42 9.89
C GLU A 129 -1.34 -0.10 10.80
N THR A 130 -0.41 0.77 11.18
CA THR A 130 0.55 0.43 12.25
C THR A 130 -0.26 0.30 13.52
N ALA A 131 -0.49 -0.94 13.97
CA ALA A 131 -0.97 -1.19 15.31
C ALA A 131 -0.10 -0.36 16.26
N ASN A 132 -0.70 0.55 17.02
CA ASN A 132 -0.02 1.26 18.08
C ASN A 132 0.61 0.21 18.99
N CYS A 133 1.91 -0.04 18.81
CA CYS A 133 2.68 -0.79 19.77
C CYS A 133 2.78 0.14 20.98
N ASN A 134 1.79 0.03 21.88
CA ASN A 134 1.79 0.75 23.14
C ASN A 134 3.18 0.57 23.76
N LYS A 135 3.80 1.68 24.13
CA LYS A 135 5.13 1.79 24.73
C LYS A 135 5.24 1.15 26.13
N GLU A 136 4.45 0.13 26.43
CA GLU A 136 4.41 -0.54 27.74
C GLU A 136 5.30 -1.79 27.81
N CYS A 137 5.89 -2.25 26.69
CA CYS A 137 6.77 -3.44 26.70
C CYS A 137 8.26 -3.15 26.94
N CYS A 138 8.64 -1.91 27.28
CA CYS A 138 10.04 -1.55 27.56
C CYS A 138 10.20 -1.02 29.00
N VAL A 139 9.87 -1.83 29.99
CA VAL A 139 10.37 -1.66 31.37
C VAL A 139 10.74 -3.04 31.90
N GLU A 140 12.02 -3.40 31.78
CA GLU A 140 12.72 -4.29 32.72
C GLU A 140 13.97 -3.58 33.22
#